data_AF-M8AX55-F1
#
_entry.id   AF-M8AX55-F1
#
_cell.length_a   1.000
_cell.length_b   1.000
_cell.length_c   1.000
_cell.angle_alpha   90.00
_cell.angle_beta   90.00
_cell.angle_gamma   90.00
#
_symmetry.space_group_name_H-M   'P 1'
#
loop_
_entity.id
_entity.type
_entity.pdbx_description
1 polymer ?
#
loop_
_entity_poly.entity_id
_entity_poly.type
_entity_poly.pdbx_seq_one_letter_code
_entity_poly.pdbx_strand_id
1 'polypeptide(L)'
;MDQTQRLPEDVLADVLRCLPPRSLAAARCVCRSWHAIVDAHRLLDRDLLPLSLAGFLINFCELDFTEFFFHPSAIRGYADLHFMPTDDISVEDVCNGLVLLDHYVVNPATRCWASLPPRPSPPLGFELFYYERNYIVFDPTVSPHYQVLRFLHVPPRGRGLDAETKQQQWPPSPYMMHVFSSETTRWEERSFIRQGDALGTLADMLLPPLPMPDELYAVYWHGEIYVHCHFVMRISLSSGTYQAIKLPTDVDQHRWAQVLLGRSEKGLYFAALDGQCQLRVWILTELPCDQSEWLLKHDNNLHQIPPPQNYDPQVHRPCWIMADINPAIYSTVKDKLELNSDHGIIFETRLEGHRWDEHIKILGFHPYKEIIYFSETLNRGYAYHLDELKLEDLGNMRPKRLNDCYNKELERSIPYTPCLLGP
;
A
#
# COMPACT_ATOMS: atom_id res chain seq x y z
N MET A 1 27.73 1.87 51.10
CA MET A 1 26.66 1.65 50.09
C MET A 1 26.69 2.86 49.20
N ASP A 2 27.29 2.70 48.02
CA ASP A 2 27.56 3.78 47.08
C ASP A 2 26.28 4.07 46.28
N GLN A 3 25.70 5.25 46.48
CA GLN A 3 24.57 5.75 45.70
C GLN A 3 25.13 6.34 44.41
N THR A 4 25.19 5.52 43.37
CA THR A 4 25.52 5.98 42.02
C THR A 4 24.57 7.11 41.62
N GLN A 5 25.15 8.28 41.33
CA GLN A 5 24.47 9.48 40.87
C GLN A 5 23.49 9.15 39.73
N ARG A 6 22.19 9.22 39.98
CA ARG A 6 21.19 9.22 38.91
C ARG A 6 21.27 10.56 38.20
N LEU A 7 21.54 10.54 36.90
CA LEU A 7 21.45 11.73 36.05
C LEU A 7 20.03 12.33 36.17
N PRO A 8 19.90 13.67 36.32
CA PRO A 8 18.61 14.33 36.27
C PRO A 8 17.89 14.06 34.94
N GLU A 9 16.56 13.93 34.98
CA GLU A 9 15.77 13.57 33.78
C GLU A 9 15.96 14.56 32.63
N ASP A 10 16.04 15.86 32.93
CA ASP A 10 16.26 16.91 31.91
C ASP A 10 17.64 16.78 31.22
N VAL A 11 18.69 16.45 31.98
CA VAL A 11 20.05 16.27 31.43
C VAL A 11 20.10 15.02 30.56
N LEU A 12 19.42 13.95 30.99
CA LEU A 12 19.30 12.74 30.19
C LEU A 12 18.47 13.00 28.92
N ALA A 13 17.40 13.80 28.99
CA ALA A 13 16.62 14.21 27.83
C ALA A 13 17.47 14.97 26.81
N ASP A 14 18.34 15.87 27.25
CA ASP A 14 19.24 16.62 26.36
C ASP A 14 20.32 15.73 25.73
N VAL A 15 20.88 14.78 26.48
CA VAL A 15 21.80 13.78 25.93
C VAL A 15 21.11 12.91 24.88
N LEU A 16 19.88 12.45 25.16
CA LEU A 16 19.08 11.68 24.23
C LEU A 16 18.69 12.49 22.99
N ARG A 17 18.43 13.79 23.14
CA ARG A 17 18.12 14.70 22.03
C ARG A 17 19.29 14.84 21.03
N CYS A 18 20.52 14.61 21.45
CA CYS A 18 21.68 14.59 20.57
C CYS A 18 21.81 13.30 19.74
N LEU A 19 21.01 12.27 20.04
CA LEU A 19 21.05 11.01 19.30
C LEU A 19 20.30 11.14 17.97
N PRO A 20 20.79 10.49 16.89
CA PRO A 20 20.01 10.36 15.67
C PRO A 20 18.72 9.57 15.95
N PRO A 21 17.65 9.78 15.15
CA PRO A 21 16.33 9.19 15.39
C PRO A 21 16.35 7.69 15.66
N ARG A 22 17.19 6.94 14.93
CA ARG A 22 17.38 5.49 15.10
C ARG A 22 17.94 5.11 16.47
N SER A 23 18.98 5.81 16.93
CA SER A 23 19.57 5.59 18.25
C SER A 23 18.64 6.04 19.37
N LEU A 24 17.81 7.05 19.11
CA LEU A 24 16.79 7.51 20.04
C LEU A 24 15.61 6.53 20.16
N ALA A 25 15.19 5.91 19.05
CA ALA A 25 14.22 4.81 19.05
C ALA A 25 14.76 3.58 19.79
N ALA A 26 16.03 3.23 19.60
CA ALA A 26 16.69 2.19 20.38
C ALA A 26 16.75 2.54 21.88
N ALA A 27 17.10 3.80 22.21
CA ALA A 27 17.14 4.31 23.58
C ALA A 27 15.78 4.21 24.29
N ARG A 28 14.68 4.46 23.57
CA ARG A 28 13.31 4.29 24.07
C ARG A 28 13.02 2.86 24.53
N CYS A 29 13.66 1.85 23.94
CA CYS A 29 13.47 0.44 24.27
C CYS A 29 14.38 -0.08 25.39
N VAL A 30 15.31 0.73 25.91
CA VAL A 30 16.32 0.29 26.91
C VAL A 30 15.68 0.04 28.28
N CYS A 31 14.88 0.98 28.78
CA CYS A 31 14.18 0.82 30.06
C CYS A 31 12.96 1.76 30.17
N ARG A 32 12.06 1.48 31.13
CA ARG A 32 10.83 2.28 31.35
C ARG A 32 11.10 3.77 31.60
N SER A 33 12.20 4.11 32.26
CA SER A 33 12.57 5.51 32.56
C SER A 33 12.99 6.25 31.28
N TRP A 34 13.81 5.63 30.42
CA TRP A 34 14.20 6.23 29.14
C TRP A 34 13.01 6.34 28.19
N HIS A 35 12.15 5.31 28.15
CA HIS A 35 10.88 5.37 27.43
C HIS A 35 10.04 6.58 27.86
N ALA A 36 9.85 6.78 29.16
CA ALA A 36 9.06 7.88 29.70
C ALA A 36 9.65 9.25 29.34
N ILE A 37 10.98 9.41 29.40
CA ILE A 37 11.67 10.67 29.05
C ILE A 37 11.52 10.96 27.55
N VAL A 38 11.75 9.97 26.68
CA VAL A 38 11.60 10.14 25.22
C VAL A 38 10.18 10.57 24.86
N ASP A 39 9.16 9.98 25.48
CA ASP A 39 7.75 10.33 25.25
C ASP A 39 7.35 11.68 25.87
N ALA A 40 7.73 11.94 27.12
CA ALA A 40 7.36 13.16 27.85
C ALA A 40 7.95 14.41 27.18
N HIS A 41 9.20 14.33 26.72
CA HIS A 41 9.88 15.42 26.04
C HIS A 41 9.69 15.40 24.50
N ARG A 42 8.88 14.47 23.98
CA ARG A 42 8.62 14.28 22.54
C ARG A 42 9.90 14.25 21.71
N LEU A 43 10.93 13.59 22.24
CA LEU A 43 12.26 13.57 21.61
C LEU A 43 12.23 12.83 20.28
N LEU A 44 11.39 11.79 20.20
CA LEU A 44 10.99 11.23 18.91
C LEU A 44 9.79 12.02 18.41
N ASP A 45 9.98 12.85 17.38
CA ASP A 45 8.80 13.30 16.62
C ASP A 45 8.09 12.04 16.10
N ARG A 46 6.76 11.99 16.21
CA ARG A 46 6.00 10.80 15.77
C ARG A 46 6.23 10.51 14.29
N ASP A 47 6.62 11.54 13.55
CA ASP A 47 6.92 11.52 12.14
C ASP A 47 8.38 11.16 11.85
N LEU A 48 9.29 11.02 12.83
CA LEU A 48 10.68 10.56 12.56
C LEU A 48 10.75 9.12 12.06
N LEU A 49 9.74 8.34 12.41
CA LEU A 49 9.54 6.97 11.95
C LEU A 49 8.10 6.87 11.45
N PRO A 50 7.81 5.98 10.50
CA PRO A 50 6.45 5.71 10.08
C PRO A 50 5.72 5.02 11.23
N LEU A 51 5.06 5.77 12.12
CA LEU A 51 4.38 5.23 13.31
C LEU A 51 2.90 5.62 13.38
N SER A 52 2.42 6.46 12.47
CA SER A 52 1.02 6.86 12.37
C SER A 52 0.54 6.86 10.93
N LEU A 53 -0.70 6.39 10.73
CA LEU A 53 -1.41 6.55 9.47
C LEU A 53 -1.83 8.02 9.32
N ALA A 54 -1.36 8.69 8.28
CA ALA A 54 -1.81 10.04 7.96
C ALA A 54 -3.07 10.02 7.08
N GLY A 55 -3.13 9.08 6.13
CA GLY A 55 -4.25 8.95 5.20
C GLY A 55 -4.02 7.89 4.14
N PHE A 56 -4.79 7.96 3.07
CA PHE A 56 -4.70 7.12 1.89
C PHE A 56 -4.42 7.97 0.66
N LEU A 57 -3.42 7.57 -0.11
CA LEU A 57 -3.18 8.06 -1.47
C LEU A 57 -4.06 7.24 -2.41
N ILE A 58 -4.89 7.89 -3.22
CA ILE A 58 -5.92 7.26 -4.05
C ILE A 58 -5.67 7.60 -5.51
N ASN A 59 -5.44 6.59 -6.34
CA ASN A 59 -5.36 6.71 -7.77
C ASN A 59 -6.75 6.46 -8.38
N PHE A 60 -7.13 7.29 -9.35
CA PHE A 60 -8.39 7.17 -10.07
C PHE A 60 -8.16 6.70 -11.51
N CYS A 61 -9.00 5.79 -11.97
CA CYS A 61 -8.99 5.33 -13.36
C CYS A 61 -9.17 6.53 -14.32
N GLU A 62 -8.50 6.46 -15.48
CA GLU A 62 -8.61 7.40 -16.62
C GLU A 62 -8.06 8.81 -16.38
N LEU A 63 -7.50 9.06 -15.20
CA LEU A 63 -7.16 10.40 -14.77
C LEU A 63 -5.68 10.63 -14.54
N ASP A 64 -4.90 9.56 -14.45
CA ASP A 64 -3.44 9.59 -14.26
C ASP A 64 -3.02 10.49 -13.09
N PHE A 65 -3.87 10.67 -12.07
CA PHE A 65 -3.55 11.50 -10.90
C PHE A 65 -3.96 10.83 -9.59
N THR A 66 -3.18 11.14 -8.54
CA THR A 66 -3.41 10.71 -7.17
C THR A 66 -4.04 11.83 -6.33
N GLU A 67 -4.98 11.49 -5.44
CA GLU A 67 -5.48 12.38 -4.38
C GLU A 67 -5.21 11.84 -2.98
N PHE A 68 -5.38 12.69 -1.96
CA PHE A 68 -5.09 12.32 -0.58
C PHE A 68 -6.31 12.42 0.32
N PHE A 69 -6.74 11.28 0.86
CA PHE A 69 -7.81 11.17 1.84
C PHE A 69 -7.23 11.00 3.24
N PHE A 70 -7.40 11.97 4.13
CA PHE A 70 -6.64 12.02 5.38
C PHE A 70 -7.44 12.55 6.56
N HIS A 71 -7.00 12.20 7.77
CA HIS A 71 -7.58 12.73 9.00
C HIS A 71 -7.04 14.15 9.29
N PRO A 72 -7.86 15.15 9.67
CA PRO A 72 -7.42 16.54 9.84
C PRO A 72 -6.28 16.73 10.85
N SER A 73 -6.13 15.83 11.84
CA SER A 73 -5.01 15.89 12.78
C SER A 73 -3.65 15.58 12.12
N ALA A 74 -3.64 15.05 10.90
CA ALA A 74 -2.44 14.73 10.14
C ALA A 74 -1.93 15.92 9.30
N ILE A 75 -2.54 17.12 9.39
CA ILE A 75 -2.13 18.29 8.61
C ILE A 75 -0.76 18.79 9.11
N ARG A 76 0.29 18.35 8.44
CA ARG A 76 1.62 18.99 8.41
C ARG A 76 2.12 19.26 6.98
N GLY A 77 1.19 19.47 6.03
CA GLY A 77 1.56 19.75 4.63
C GLY A 77 1.99 18.52 3.82
N TYR A 78 1.63 17.30 4.26
CA TYR A 78 1.84 16.06 3.50
C TYR A 78 0.99 15.96 2.23
N ALA A 79 -0.10 16.73 2.17
CA ALA A 79 -1.03 16.81 1.06
C ALA A 79 -0.56 17.79 -0.04
N ASP A 80 0.67 18.28 0.04
CA ASP A 80 1.21 19.29 -0.85
C ASP A 80 2.42 18.73 -1.59
N LEU A 81 2.21 18.32 -2.84
CA LEU A 81 3.25 17.85 -3.75
C LEU A 81 3.72 18.94 -4.73
N HIS A 82 3.41 20.21 -4.50
CA HIS A 82 3.81 21.32 -5.38
C HIS A 82 5.32 21.56 -5.49
N PHE A 83 6.11 20.88 -4.66
CA PHE A 83 7.57 20.90 -4.74
C PHE A 83 8.13 19.92 -5.79
N MET A 84 7.26 19.14 -6.46
CA MET A 84 7.64 18.23 -7.52
C MET A 84 8.04 18.94 -8.82
N PRO A 85 9.00 18.37 -9.57
CA PRO A 85 9.36 18.88 -10.90
C PRO A 85 8.34 18.49 -11.99
N THR A 86 7.27 17.77 -11.64
CA THR A 86 6.22 17.28 -12.55
C THR A 86 4.85 17.53 -11.95
N ASP A 87 3.89 17.86 -12.81
CA ASP A 87 2.47 17.96 -12.47
C ASP A 87 1.76 16.60 -12.62
N ASP A 88 2.34 15.65 -13.36
CA ASP A 88 1.82 14.29 -13.50
C ASP A 88 2.32 13.42 -12.33
N ILE A 89 1.41 13.15 -11.38
CA ILE A 89 1.70 12.46 -10.13
C ILE A 89 0.76 11.26 -10.04
N SER A 90 1.24 10.12 -10.52
CA SER A 90 0.65 8.81 -10.27
C SER A 90 1.54 8.02 -9.32
N VAL A 91 1.00 7.64 -8.16
CA VAL A 91 1.74 6.89 -7.15
C VAL A 91 1.78 5.41 -7.52
N GLU A 92 2.98 4.86 -7.65
CA GLU A 92 3.20 3.44 -7.91
C GLU A 92 3.24 2.61 -6.62
N ASP A 93 3.89 3.11 -5.56
CA ASP A 93 4.03 2.38 -4.30
C ASP A 93 4.41 3.30 -3.13
N VAL A 94 4.25 2.81 -1.90
CA VAL A 94 4.64 3.54 -0.68
C VAL A 94 5.29 2.59 0.31
N CYS A 95 6.46 2.97 0.83
CA CYS A 95 7.11 2.23 1.91
C CYS A 95 7.70 3.18 2.95
N ASN A 96 7.25 3.04 4.20
CA ASN A 96 7.83 3.71 5.36
C ASN A 96 8.08 5.22 5.19
N GLY A 97 7.14 5.91 4.54
CA GLY A 97 7.12 7.35 4.32
C GLY A 97 7.71 7.82 3.00
N LEU A 98 8.38 6.95 2.25
CA LEU A 98 8.76 7.23 0.86
C LEU A 98 7.63 6.83 -0.09
N VAL A 99 7.36 7.69 -1.05
CA VAL A 99 6.36 7.54 -2.10
C VAL A 99 7.10 7.36 -3.42
N LEU A 100 6.83 6.27 -4.12
CA LEU A 100 7.37 5.96 -5.42
C LEU A 100 6.43 6.49 -6.50
N LEU A 101 6.97 7.33 -7.37
CA LEU A 101 6.38 7.79 -8.62
C LEU A 101 7.16 7.18 -9.79
N ASP A 102 6.66 7.37 -11.00
CA ASP A 102 7.19 6.82 -12.25
C ASP A 102 8.71 7.02 -12.47
N HIS A 103 9.23 8.19 -12.10
CA HIS A 103 10.64 8.57 -12.26
C HIS A 103 11.27 9.15 -10.99
N TYR A 104 10.54 9.18 -9.88
CA TYR A 104 10.96 9.87 -8.68
C TYR A 104 10.63 9.08 -7.43
N VAL A 105 11.50 9.16 -6.44
CA VAL A 105 11.18 8.80 -5.06
C VAL A 105 11.04 10.07 -4.26
N VAL A 106 9.91 10.20 -3.59
CA VAL A 106 9.48 11.44 -2.95
C VAL A 106 9.25 11.19 -1.48
N ASN A 107 9.68 12.14 -0.65
CA ASN A 107 9.27 12.20 0.73
C ASN A 107 8.41 13.46 0.94
N PRO A 108 7.07 13.31 0.99
CA PRO A 108 6.16 14.43 1.23
C PRO A 108 6.37 15.10 2.59
N ALA A 109 6.89 14.38 3.60
CA ALA A 109 7.15 14.92 4.93
C ALA A 109 8.36 15.85 4.97
N THR A 110 9.40 15.55 4.19
CA THR A 110 10.61 16.40 4.12
C THR A 110 10.60 17.37 2.95
N ARG A 111 9.65 17.25 2.02
CA ARG A 111 9.60 18.00 0.75
C ARG A 111 10.86 17.81 -0.10
N CYS A 112 11.40 16.59 -0.08
CA CYS A 112 12.56 16.20 -0.87
C CYS A 112 12.21 15.10 -1.86
N TRP A 113 12.99 15.01 -2.93
CA TRP A 113 12.86 13.98 -3.94
C TRP A 113 14.20 13.61 -4.55
N ALA A 114 14.27 12.41 -5.10
CA ALA A 114 15.39 11.90 -5.87
C ALA A 114 14.89 11.33 -7.19
N SER A 115 15.60 11.63 -8.29
CA SER A 115 15.30 11.08 -9.61
C SER A 115 15.83 9.66 -9.74
N LEU A 116 15.04 8.78 -10.34
CA LEU A 116 15.48 7.47 -10.75
C LEU A 116 16.17 7.55 -12.12
N PRO A 117 17.28 6.81 -12.34
CA PRO A 117 17.87 6.70 -13.65
C PRO A 117 16.92 5.98 -14.63
N PRO A 118 17.09 6.17 -15.95
CA PRO A 118 16.24 5.55 -16.97
C PRO A 118 16.07 4.05 -16.75
N ARG A 119 14.86 3.55 -17.01
CA ARG A 119 14.54 2.13 -16.81
C ARG A 119 15.42 1.27 -17.74
N PRO A 120 16.07 0.22 -17.22
CA PRO A 120 16.82 -0.71 -18.07
C PRO A 120 15.86 -1.46 -19.01
N SER A 121 16.36 -2.20 -20.00
CA SER A 121 15.53 -3.16 -20.72
C SER A 121 15.11 -4.31 -19.80
N PRO A 122 14.00 -5.02 -20.07
CA PRO A 122 13.65 -6.23 -19.32
C PRO A 122 14.82 -7.25 -19.35
N PRO A 123 15.00 -8.05 -18.28
CA PRO A 123 15.98 -9.14 -18.28
C PRO A 123 15.75 -10.12 -19.44
N LEU A 124 16.82 -10.77 -19.89
CA LEU A 124 16.76 -11.77 -20.96
C LEU A 124 15.78 -12.89 -20.58
N GLY A 125 14.91 -13.29 -21.51
CA GLY A 125 13.87 -14.30 -21.29
C GLY A 125 12.57 -13.77 -20.68
N PHE A 126 12.50 -12.47 -20.37
CA PHE A 126 11.30 -11.79 -19.88
C PHE A 126 10.80 -10.70 -20.84
N GLU A 127 11.22 -10.70 -22.10
CA GLU A 127 10.91 -9.65 -23.08
C GLU A 127 9.41 -9.52 -23.39
N LEU A 128 8.65 -10.60 -23.16
CA LEU A 128 7.20 -10.66 -23.36
C LEU A 128 6.39 -10.32 -22.09
N PHE A 129 7.05 -9.97 -20.98
CA PHE A 129 6.43 -9.59 -19.71
C PHE A 129 6.40 -8.07 -19.58
N TYR A 130 5.43 -7.45 -20.25
CA TYR A 130 5.28 -5.98 -20.35
C TYR A 130 4.43 -5.37 -19.23
N TYR A 131 3.83 -6.20 -18.37
CA TYR A 131 3.15 -5.73 -17.16
C TYR A 131 4.16 -5.61 -16.04
N GLU A 132 4.81 -4.45 -16.01
CA GLU A 132 5.83 -4.15 -15.03
C GLU A 132 5.25 -3.23 -13.97
N ARG A 133 5.56 -3.49 -12.70
CA ARG A 133 5.34 -2.53 -11.62
C ARG A 133 6.63 -2.37 -10.84
N ASN A 134 6.88 -1.16 -10.35
CA ASN A 134 7.94 -0.94 -9.40
C ASN A 134 7.40 -0.97 -7.98
N TYR A 135 8.19 -1.52 -7.07
CA TYR A 135 7.91 -1.54 -5.65
C TYR A 135 9.10 -0.97 -4.89
N ILE A 136 8.82 -0.15 -3.87
CA ILE A 136 9.86 0.48 -3.07
C ILE A 136 10.05 -0.27 -1.76
N VAL A 137 11.32 -0.50 -1.40
CA VAL A 137 11.72 -1.07 -0.12
C VAL A 137 12.56 -0.05 0.61
N PHE A 138 12.07 0.37 1.76
CA PHE A 138 12.78 1.30 2.63
C PHE A 138 12.50 0.95 4.07
N ASP A 139 13.55 0.76 4.87
CA ASP A 139 13.41 0.65 6.31
C ASP A 139 14.38 1.61 6.99
N PRO A 140 13.88 2.76 7.49
CA PRO A 140 14.73 3.75 8.14
C PRO A 140 15.44 3.21 9.39
N THR A 141 14.94 2.12 9.97
CA THR A 141 15.55 1.46 11.14
C THR A 141 16.68 0.50 10.78
N VAL A 142 16.84 0.16 9.50
CA VAL A 142 17.89 -0.74 8.99
C VAL A 142 18.96 0.04 8.24
N SER A 143 18.55 0.84 7.24
CA SER A 143 19.44 1.56 6.32
C SER A 143 18.86 2.94 5.98
N PRO A 144 19.70 3.99 5.78
CA PRO A 144 19.24 5.25 5.21
C PRO A 144 18.92 5.14 3.71
N HIS A 145 19.34 4.06 3.06
CA HIS A 145 19.17 3.86 1.62
C HIS A 145 17.91 3.03 1.34
N TYR A 146 17.11 3.50 0.38
CA TYR A 146 16.01 2.75 -0.21
C TYR A 146 16.46 1.97 -1.45
N GLN A 147 15.68 0.94 -1.79
CA GLN A 147 15.81 0.15 -3.00
C GLN A 147 14.48 0.14 -3.76
N VAL A 148 14.53 0.05 -5.09
CA VAL A 148 13.33 -0.08 -5.93
C VAL A 148 13.45 -1.36 -6.75
N LEU A 149 12.48 -2.26 -6.61
CA LEU A 149 12.40 -3.49 -7.39
C LEU A 149 11.50 -3.26 -8.58
N ARG A 150 11.96 -3.65 -9.76
CA ARG A 150 11.12 -3.74 -10.95
C ARG A 150 10.62 -5.17 -11.12
N PHE A 151 9.35 -5.37 -10.83
CA PHE A 151 8.70 -6.67 -10.83
C PHE A 151 7.95 -6.91 -12.14
N LEU A 152 8.09 -8.11 -12.70
CA LEU A 152 7.50 -8.49 -13.99
C LEU A 152 6.33 -9.45 -13.76
N HIS A 153 5.11 -8.97 -13.99
CA HIS A 153 3.91 -9.77 -13.83
C HIS A 153 3.67 -10.66 -15.04
N VAL A 154 3.08 -11.83 -14.80
CA VAL A 154 2.67 -12.77 -15.86
C VAL A 154 1.70 -12.03 -16.79
N PRO A 155 1.95 -12.03 -18.11
CA PRO A 155 1.07 -11.33 -19.04
C PRO A 155 -0.32 -12.00 -19.10
N PRO A 156 -1.39 -11.22 -19.30
CA PRO A 156 -2.74 -11.72 -19.50
C PRO A 156 -2.86 -12.52 -20.80
N ARG A 157 -3.91 -13.34 -20.84
CA ARG A 157 -4.23 -14.22 -21.98
C ARG A 157 -4.31 -13.43 -23.30
N GLY A 158 -3.89 -14.08 -24.39
CA GLY A 158 -4.06 -13.58 -25.76
C GLY A 158 -2.78 -13.14 -26.46
N ARG A 159 -1.64 -13.11 -25.75
CA ARG A 159 -0.33 -12.84 -26.35
C ARG A 159 0.45 -14.13 -26.60
N GLY A 160 1.10 -14.18 -27.77
CA GLY A 160 1.71 -15.35 -28.39
C GLY A 160 2.96 -15.88 -27.68
N LEU A 161 2.85 -16.22 -26.39
CA LEU A 161 3.82 -17.10 -25.74
C LEU A 161 3.81 -18.43 -26.50
N ASP A 162 4.99 -18.88 -26.90
CA ASP A 162 5.15 -20.16 -27.58
C ASP A 162 4.81 -21.34 -26.64
N ALA A 163 4.71 -22.53 -27.22
CA ALA A 163 4.33 -23.72 -26.46
C ALA A 163 5.36 -24.10 -25.39
N GLU A 164 6.64 -23.78 -25.63
CA GLU A 164 7.75 -24.11 -24.74
C GLU A 164 7.73 -23.22 -23.50
N THR A 165 7.58 -21.91 -23.67
CA THR A 165 7.49 -20.92 -22.59
C THR A 165 6.30 -21.20 -21.68
N LYS A 166 5.17 -21.64 -22.26
CA LYS A 166 3.98 -22.05 -21.49
C LYS A 166 4.23 -23.25 -20.58
N GLN A 167 5.15 -24.15 -20.92
CA GLN A 167 5.47 -25.34 -20.13
C GLN A 167 6.52 -25.07 -19.05
N GLN A 168 7.15 -23.90 -19.03
CA GLN A 168 8.13 -23.55 -18.01
C GLN A 168 7.49 -23.51 -16.63
N GLN A 169 8.23 -23.98 -15.62
CA GLN A 169 7.80 -23.93 -14.23
C GLN A 169 7.66 -22.49 -13.76
N TRP A 170 6.53 -22.18 -13.12
CA TRP A 170 6.26 -20.88 -12.53
C TRP A 170 6.00 -21.03 -11.01
N PRO A 171 6.55 -20.14 -10.17
CA PRO A 171 7.40 -18.98 -10.50
C PRO A 171 8.82 -19.42 -10.88
N PRO A 172 9.56 -18.76 -11.78
CA PRO A 172 10.79 -19.28 -12.38
C PRO A 172 11.97 -19.31 -11.40
N SER A 173 12.84 -20.33 -11.46
CA SER A 173 14.05 -20.37 -10.64
C SER A 173 15.31 -20.50 -11.52
N PRO A 174 16.20 -19.49 -11.53
CA PRO A 174 16.12 -18.22 -10.82
C PRO A 174 15.08 -17.25 -11.42
N TYR A 175 14.59 -16.32 -10.61
CA TYR A 175 13.83 -15.16 -11.07
C TYR A 175 14.80 -13.99 -11.23
N MET A 176 14.89 -13.42 -12.43
CA MET A 176 15.75 -12.26 -12.72
C MET A 176 14.96 -10.95 -12.54
N MET A 177 15.46 -10.03 -11.70
CA MET A 177 14.86 -8.71 -11.46
C MET A 177 15.89 -7.61 -11.54
N HIS A 178 15.46 -6.42 -11.98
CA HIS A 178 16.24 -5.20 -11.82
C HIS A 178 15.95 -4.57 -10.46
N VAL A 179 17.01 -4.28 -9.70
CA VAL A 179 16.94 -3.63 -8.41
C VAL A 179 17.78 -2.36 -8.44
N PHE A 180 17.14 -1.22 -8.25
CA PHE A 180 17.82 0.06 -8.02
C PHE A 180 18.22 0.16 -6.54
N SER A 181 19.41 0.70 -6.28
CA SER A 181 19.83 1.09 -4.93
C SER A 181 20.18 2.58 -4.90
N SER A 182 19.63 3.30 -3.92
CA SER A 182 20.00 4.70 -3.68
C SER A 182 21.43 4.87 -3.18
N GLU A 183 22.03 3.83 -2.59
CA GLU A 183 23.44 3.85 -2.17
C GLU A 183 24.39 3.92 -3.36
N THR A 184 24.11 3.13 -4.39
CA THR A 184 24.96 3.03 -5.60
C THR A 184 24.44 3.88 -6.75
N THR A 185 23.23 4.42 -6.64
CA THR A 185 22.51 5.23 -7.65
C THR A 185 22.39 4.55 -9.03
N ARG A 186 22.38 3.21 -9.05
CA ARG A 186 22.32 2.41 -10.29
C ARG A 186 21.31 1.27 -10.18
N TRP A 187 20.81 0.87 -11.35
CA TRP A 187 20.09 -0.38 -11.53
C TRP A 187 21.08 -1.55 -11.63
N GLU A 188 20.81 -2.62 -10.89
CA GLU A 188 21.55 -3.87 -10.98
C GLU A 188 20.59 -5.02 -11.33
N GLU A 189 20.99 -5.86 -12.28
CA GLU A 189 20.29 -7.11 -12.53
C GLU A 189 20.67 -8.12 -11.44
N ARG A 190 19.67 -8.67 -10.74
CA ARG A 190 19.86 -9.61 -9.62
C ARG A 190 19.06 -10.88 -9.88
N SER A 191 19.67 -12.02 -9.57
CA SER A 191 19.03 -13.32 -9.60
C SER A 191 18.49 -13.69 -8.21
N PHE A 192 17.26 -14.17 -8.16
CA PHE A 192 16.61 -14.63 -6.93
C PHE A 192 16.28 -16.12 -7.05
N ILE A 193 16.78 -16.93 -6.13
CA ILE A 193 16.58 -18.37 -6.15
C ILE A 193 15.27 -18.74 -5.44
N ARG A 194 14.44 -19.56 -6.08
CA ARG A 194 13.19 -20.05 -5.49
C ARG A 194 13.48 -21.03 -4.37
N GLN A 195 12.90 -20.79 -3.20
CA GLN A 195 12.81 -21.73 -2.10
C GLN A 195 11.48 -22.48 -2.18
N GLY A 196 11.55 -23.81 -2.16
CA GLY A 196 10.39 -24.68 -2.34
C GLY A 196 10.02 -24.95 -3.81
N ASP A 197 8.91 -25.65 -3.99
CA ASP A 197 8.47 -26.16 -5.28
C ASP A 197 7.86 -25.07 -6.17
N ALA A 198 7.87 -25.32 -7.48
CA ALA A 198 7.05 -24.55 -8.40
C ALA A 198 5.57 -24.72 -8.06
N LEU A 199 4.77 -23.69 -8.27
CA LEU A 199 3.32 -23.78 -8.06
C LEU A 199 2.58 -24.33 -9.27
N GLY A 200 3.24 -24.43 -10.41
CA GLY A 200 2.72 -25.00 -11.64
C GLY A 200 3.60 -24.61 -12.82
N THR A 201 3.00 -24.60 -13.99
CA THR A 201 3.57 -24.06 -15.22
C THR A 201 3.05 -22.65 -15.50
N LEU A 202 3.71 -21.93 -16.40
CA LEU A 202 3.21 -20.64 -16.87
C LEU A 202 1.81 -20.77 -17.51
N ALA A 203 1.50 -21.90 -18.16
CA ALA A 203 0.17 -22.20 -18.68
C ALA A 203 -0.92 -22.21 -17.60
N ASP A 204 -0.60 -22.72 -16.41
CA ASP A 204 -1.51 -22.77 -15.27
C ASP A 204 -1.80 -21.36 -14.74
N MET A 205 -0.80 -20.48 -14.74
CA MET A 205 -0.94 -19.08 -14.33
C MET A 205 -1.75 -18.26 -15.32
N LEU A 206 -1.77 -18.65 -16.59
CA LEU A 206 -2.58 -18.00 -17.62
C LEU A 206 -4.06 -18.39 -17.54
N LEU A 207 -4.48 -19.28 -16.63
CA LEU A 207 -5.89 -19.64 -16.47
C LEU A 207 -6.67 -18.53 -15.73
N PRO A 208 -7.91 -18.18 -16.16
CA PRO A 208 -8.74 -17.22 -15.47
C PRO A 208 -9.17 -17.76 -14.10
N PRO A 209 -9.47 -16.83 -13.18
CA PRO A 209 -9.37 -15.37 -13.34
C PRO A 209 -7.97 -14.86 -12.95
N LEU A 210 -7.41 -13.99 -13.79
CA LEU A 210 -6.21 -13.23 -13.44
C LEU A 210 -6.64 -12.07 -12.53
N PRO A 211 -5.93 -11.77 -11.42
CA PRO A 211 -6.15 -10.52 -10.71
C PRO A 211 -5.90 -9.36 -11.68
N MET A 212 -6.73 -8.32 -11.61
CA MET A 212 -6.52 -7.13 -12.45
C MET A 212 -5.21 -6.43 -12.02
N PRO A 213 -4.46 -5.78 -12.93
CA PRO A 213 -3.20 -5.11 -12.60
C PRO A 213 -3.29 -4.08 -11.46
N ASP A 214 -4.49 -3.61 -11.17
CA ASP A 214 -4.84 -2.61 -10.17
C ASP A 214 -5.00 -3.23 -8.76
N GLU A 215 -5.01 -4.57 -8.67
CA GLU A 215 -5.14 -5.37 -7.44
C GLU A 215 -3.77 -5.90 -6.94
N LEU A 216 -2.66 -5.48 -7.56
CA LEU A 216 -1.32 -5.98 -7.29
C LEU A 216 -0.59 -5.12 -6.24
N TYR A 217 -0.86 -5.42 -4.97
CA TYR A 217 -0.24 -4.77 -3.82
C TYR A 217 1.09 -5.44 -3.43
N ALA A 218 2.02 -4.65 -2.90
CA ALA A 218 3.19 -5.15 -2.21
C ALA A 218 3.25 -4.60 -0.79
N VAL A 219 3.82 -5.39 0.12
CA VAL A 219 4.00 -5.02 1.52
C VAL A 219 5.41 -5.35 1.95
N TYR A 220 6.12 -4.35 2.48
CA TYR A 220 7.39 -4.58 3.15
C TYR A 220 7.16 -4.93 4.62
N TRP A 221 7.73 -6.05 5.06
CA TRP A 221 7.60 -6.54 6.43
C TRP A 221 8.81 -7.39 6.83
N HIS A 222 9.37 -7.12 8.00
CA HIS A 222 10.46 -7.93 8.60
C HIS A 222 11.68 -8.16 7.69
N GLY A 223 12.08 -7.17 6.90
CA GLY A 223 13.26 -7.30 6.03
C GLY A 223 12.98 -7.87 4.64
N GLU A 224 11.74 -8.28 4.38
CA GLU A 224 11.30 -8.92 3.13
C GLU A 224 10.14 -8.14 2.50
N ILE A 225 9.98 -8.29 1.19
CA ILE A 225 8.84 -7.73 0.46
C ILE A 225 7.93 -8.85 0.01
N TYR A 226 6.63 -8.68 0.26
CA TYR A 226 5.57 -9.61 -0.10
C TYR A 226 4.77 -9.00 -1.25
N VAL A 227 4.89 -9.58 -2.44
CA VAL A 227 4.23 -9.09 -3.66
C VAL A 227 3.03 -9.97 -3.99
N HIS A 228 1.86 -9.37 -4.12
CA HIS A 228 0.65 -10.07 -4.56
C HIS A 228 0.66 -10.29 -6.07
N CYS A 229 0.42 -11.53 -6.49
CA CYS A 229 0.20 -11.97 -7.86
C CYS A 229 -0.84 -13.11 -7.85
N HIS A 230 -0.64 -14.23 -8.57
CA HIS A 230 -1.49 -15.43 -8.42
C HIS A 230 -1.34 -16.14 -7.06
N PHE A 231 -0.31 -15.75 -6.34
CA PHE A 231 0.12 -16.21 -5.04
C PHE A 231 0.80 -14.99 -4.38
N VAL A 232 1.32 -15.13 -3.18
CA VAL A 232 2.17 -14.08 -2.58
C VAL A 232 3.62 -14.49 -2.74
N MET A 233 4.42 -13.64 -3.38
CA MET A 233 5.86 -13.83 -3.49
C MET A 233 6.56 -13.11 -2.34
N ARG A 234 7.15 -13.88 -1.42
CA ARG A 234 8.00 -13.35 -0.34
C ARG A 234 9.44 -13.29 -0.85
N ILE A 235 9.98 -12.09 -1.02
CA ILE A 235 11.31 -11.85 -1.62
C ILE A 235 12.23 -11.25 -0.57
N SER A 236 13.39 -11.87 -0.39
CA SER A 236 14.46 -11.33 0.44
C SER A 236 15.57 -10.75 -0.43
N LEU A 237 15.71 -9.43 -0.36
CA LEU A 237 16.77 -8.69 -1.05
C LEU A 237 18.16 -9.01 -0.48
N SER A 238 18.24 -9.43 0.79
CA SER A 238 19.50 -9.69 1.48
C SER A 238 20.08 -11.06 1.13
N SER A 239 19.26 -12.11 1.11
CA SER A 239 19.68 -13.47 0.77
C SER A 239 19.66 -13.76 -0.73
N GLY A 240 18.97 -12.95 -1.54
CA GLY A 240 18.77 -13.24 -2.96
C GLY A 240 17.91 -14.49 -3.17
N THR A 241 16.94 -14.70 -2.27
CA THR A 241 16.00 -15.82 -2.36
C THR A 241 14.58 -15.30 -2.36
N TYR A 242 13.67 -16.11 -2.86
CA TYR A 242 12.24 -15.84 -2.73
C TYR A 242 11.46 -17.13 -2.54
N GLN A 243 10.27 -17.03 -1.96
CA GLN A 243 9.35 -18.14 -1.75
C GLN A 243 7.97 -17.80 -2.28
N ALA A 244 7.29 -18.78 -2.87
CA ALA A 244 5.91 -18.65 -3.32
C ALA A 244 4.95 -19.18 -2.24
N ILE A 245 4.06 -18.32 -1.77
CA ILE A 245 3.07 -18.62 -0.74
C ILE A 245 1.70 -18.69 -1.39
N LYS A 246 1.05 -19.85 -1.36
CA LYS A 246 -0.30 -20.03 -1.93
C LYS A 246 -1.30 -19.09 -1.26
N LEU A 247 -2.29 -18.61 -2.01
CA LEU A 247 -3.40 -17.84 -1.45
C LEU A 247 -4.28 -18.72 -0.54
N PRO A 248 -5.06 -18.12 0.38
CA PRO A 248 -5.99 -18.88 1.22
C PRO A 248 -6.99 -19.68 0.37
N THR A 249 -7.24 -20.94 0.75
CA THR A 249 -8.00 -21.92 -0.07
C THR A 249 -9.47 -21.55 -0.26
N ASP A 250 -10.06 -20.79 0.66
CA ASP A 250 -11.47 -20.37 0.60
C ASP A 250 -11.70 -19.15 -0.30
N VAL A 251 -10.65 -18.56 -0.87
CA VAL A 251 -10.77 -17.46 -1.82
C VAL A 251 -11.19 -18.05 -3.16
N ASP A 252 -12.51 -18.15 -3.38
CA ASP A 252 -13.08 -18.40 -4.71
C ASP A 252 -12.72 -17.22 -5.62
N GLN A 253 -11.53 -17.27 -6.24
CA GLN A 253 -11.08 -16.27 -7.21
C GLN A 253 -12.08 -16.13 -8.37
N HIS A 254 -12.94 -17.14 -8.57
CA HIS A 254 -13.96 -17.22 -9.63
C HIS A 254 -15.15 -16.27 -9.45
N ARG A 255 -15.31 -15.65 -8.28
CA ARG A 255 -16.27 -14.55 -8.07
C ARG A 255 -15.47 -13.25 -8.00
N TRP A 256 -16.06 -12.17 -8.49
CA TRP A 256 -15.57 -10.78 -8.56
C TRP A 256 -15.23 -10.16 -7.18
N ALA A 257 -14.52 -10.91 -6.34
CA ALA A 257 -14.16 -10.53 -4.99
C ALA A 257 -12.92 -9.65 -5.05
N GLN A 258 -13.03 -8.46 -4.49
CA GLN A 258 -11.89 -7.59 -4.33
C GLN A 258 -10.94 -8.19 -3.31
N VAL A 259 -9.66 -8.24 -3.64
CA VAL A 259 -8.60 -8.73 -2.74
C VAL A 259 -7.61 -7.64 -2.40
N LEU A 260 -7.06 -7.71 -1.19
CA LEU A 260 -6.05 -6.76 -0.71
C LEU A 260 -5.01 -7.49 0.14
N LEU A 261 -3.73 -7.31 -0.21
CA LEU A 261 -2.60 -7.60 0.66
C LEU A 261 -2.18 -6.34 1.39
N GLY A 262 -2.07 -6.38 2.73
CA GLY A 262 -1.67 -5.22 3.51
C GLY A 262 -1.07 -5.58 4.86
N ARG A 263 -0.53 -4.58 5.56
CA ARG A 263 -0.02 -4.72 6.92
C ARG A 263 -1.05 -4.21 7.93
N SER A 264 -1.21 -4.95 9.02
CA SER A 264 -1.93 -4.50 10.21
C SER A 264 -1.12 -4.77 11.48
N GLU A 265 -1.72 -4.57 12.66
CA GLU A 265 -1.07 -4.58 13.96
C GLU A 265 -0.21 -5.83 14.21
N LYS A 266 -0.70 -7.02 13.83
CA LYS A 266 -0.05 -8.30 14.14
C LYS A 266 0.80 -8.86 13.01
N GLY A 267 0.88 -8.21 11.85
CA GLY A 267 1.69 -8.68 10.73
C GLY A 267 1.05 -8.46 9.36
N LEU A 268 1.21 -9.45 8.48
CA LEU A 268 0.74 -9.43 7.10
C LEU A 268 -0.68 -10.02 6.99
N TYR A 269 -1.56 -9.30 6.33
CA TYR A 269 -2.99 -9.58 6.24
C TYR A 269 -3.39 -9.70 4.77
N PHE A 270 -4.28 -10.64 4.51
CA PHE A 270 -4.96 -10.79 3.22
C PHE A 270 -6.46 -10.59 3.47
N ALA A 271 -7.10 -9.68 2.74
CA ALA A 271 -8.55 -9.51 2.76
C ALA A 271 -9.15 -9.94 1.42
N ALA A 272 -10.34 -10.54 1.48
CA ALA A 272 -11.22 -10.73 0.34
C ALA A 272 -12.61 -10.20 0.70
N LEU A 273 -13.20 -9.43 -0.21
CA LEU A 273 -14.56 -8.92 -0.12
C LEU A 273 -15.32 -9.38 -1.36
N ASP A 274 -16.29 -10.27 -1.20
CA ASP A 274 -17.10 -10.73 -2.32
C ASP A 274 -18.26 -9.77 -2.66
N GLY A 275 -18.91 -10.00 -3.81
CA GLY A 275 -20.07 -9.20 -4.24
C GLY A 275 -21.33 -9.37 -3.38
N GLN A 276 -21.28 -10.15 -2.30
CA GLN A 276 -22.33 -10.21 -1.26
C GLN A 276 -21.90 -9.43 0.00
N CYS A 277 -20.84 -8.63 -0.10
CA CYS A 277 -20.18 -7.92 0.99
C CYS A 277 -19.74 -8.84 2.14
N GLN A 278 -19.43 -10.11 1.86
CA GLN A 278 -18.78 -10.98 2.82
C GLN A 278 -17.30 -10.61 2.90
N LEU A 279 -16.89 -10.06 4.05
CA LEU A 279 -15.49 -9.77 4.34
C LEU A 279 -14.85 -10.96 5.02
N ARG A 280 -13.79 -11.49 4.40
CA ARG A 280 -12.90 -12.47 5.00
C ARG A 280 -11.49 -11.89 5.12
N VAL A 281 -10.88 -12.07 6.28
CA VAL A 281 -9.52 -11.59 6.57
C VAL A 281 -8.69 -12.73 7.13
N TRP A 282 -7.54 -12.97 6.52
CA TRP A 282 -6.54 -13.93 6.96
C TRP A 282 -5.28 -13.22 7.43
N ILE A 283 -4.60 -13.80 8.42
CA ILE A 283 -3.27 -13.38 8.87
C ILE A 283 -2.25 -14.43 8.45
N LEU A 284 -1.12 -13.98 7.89
CA LEU A 284 -0.01 -14.87 7.58
C LEU A 284 0.73 -15.22 8.86
N THR A 285 0.82 -16.51 9.16
CA THR A 285 1.61 -17.03 10.28
C THR A 285 2.80 -17.82 9.75
N GLU A 286 3.97 -17.53 10.28
CA GLU A 286 5.20 -18.26 9.97
C GLU A 286 5.34 -19.45 10.93
N LEU A 287 5.38 -20.65 10.36
CA LEU A 287 5.57 -21.92 11.04
C LEU A 287 7.05 -22.33 11.00
N PRO A 288 7.49 -23.27 11.87
CA PRO A 288 8.82 -23.84 11.79
C PRO A 288 9.13 -24.43 10.40
N CYS A 289 10.39 -24.38 9.98
CA CYS A 289 10.88 -24.84 8.65
C CYS A 289 10.40 -24.00 7.45
N ASP A 290 10.36 -22.68 7.59
CA ASP A 290 10.05 -21.73 6.49
C ASP A 290 8.71 -22.01 5.82
N GLN A 291 7.76 -22.58 6.56
CA GLN A 291 6.39 -22.76 6.09
C GLN A 291 5.58 -21.54 6.50
N SER A 292 4.73 -21.07 5.59
CA SER A 292 3.81 -19.96 5.87
C SER A 292 2.38 -20.44 5.63
N GLU A 293 1.51 -20.19 6.60
CA GLU A 293 0.10 -20.59 6.55
C GLU A 293 -0.79 -19.37 6.78
N TRP A 294 -1.91 -19.32 6.04
CA TRP A 294 -2.93 -18.30 6.22
C TRP A 294 -3.96 -18.78 7.23
N LEU A 295 -4.11 -18.04 8.33
CA LEU A 295 -5.13 -18.32 9.35
C LEU A 295 -6.30 -17.36 9.20
N LEU A 296 -7.52 -17.90 9.07
CA LEU A 296 -8.74 -17.10 9.02
C LEU A 296 -8.93 -16.41 10.38
N LYS A 297 -8.89 -15.07 10.35
CA LYS A 297 -9.04 -14.23 11.54
C LYS A 297 -10.44 -13.63 11.63
N HIS A 298 -11.04 -13.30 10.49
CA HIS A 298 -12.32 -12.62 10.42
C HIS A 298 -13.15 -13.16 9.26
N ASP A 299 -14.45 -13.36 9.51
CA ASP A 299 -15.43 -13.73 8.49
C ASP A 299 -16.78 -13.15 8.91
N ASN A 300 -17.19 -12.06 8.26
CA ASN A 300 -18.46 -11.39 8.58
C ASN A 300 -19.07 -10.72 7.35
N ASN A 301 -20.40 -10.66 7.31
CA ASN A 301 -21.10 -9.93 6.27
C ASN A 301 -21.26 -8.46 6.67
N LEU A 302 -20.76 -7.53 5.86
CA LEU A 302 -20.81 -6.11 6.20
C LEU A 302 -22.25 -5.58 6.30
N HIS A 303 -23.23 -6.19 5.62
CA HIS A 303 -24.64 -5.80 5.72
C HIS A 303 -25.29 -6.14 7.05
N GLN A 304 -24.71 -7.07 7.83
CA GLN A 304 -25.20 -7.42 9.16
C GLN A 304 -24.76 -6.41 10.23
N ILE A 305 -23.83 -5.53 9.89
CA ILE A 305 -23.33 -4.49 10.79
C ILE A 305 -24.33 -3.33 10.75
N PRO A 306 -24.82 -2.86 11.91
CA PRO A 306 -25.71 -1.71 11.94
C PRO A 306 -24.99 -0.49 11.35
N PRO A 307 -25.68 0.33 10.54
CA PRO A 307 -25.10 1.57 10.02
C PRO A 307 -24.67 2.46 11.20
N PRO A 308 -23.66 3.32 11.02
CA PRO A 308 -23.16 4.19 12.08
C PRO A 308 -24.32 5.02 12.66
N GLN A 309 -24.65 4.80 13.94
CA GLN A 309 -25.80 5.46 14.60
C GLN A 309 -25.61 6.98 14.81
N ASN A 310 -24.48 7.55 14.41
CA ASN A 310 -24.05 8.90 14.75
C ASN A 310 -23.97 9.84 13.52
N TYR A 311 -24.99 9.85 12.66
CA TYR A 311 -25.22 11.05 11.84
C TYR A 311 -25.97 12.07 12.69
N ASP A 312 -25.26 12.68 13.66
CA ASP A 312 -25.73 13.93 14.27
C ASP A 312 -24.99 15.09 13.59
N PRO A 313 -25.65 15.82 12.66
CA PRO A 313 -25.03 16.97 11.99
C PRO A 313 -24.61 18.09 12.96
N GLN A 314 -25.02 18.05 14.23
CA GLN A 314 -24.59 18.99 15.28
C GLN A 314 -23.33 18.54 16.04
N VAL A 315 -22.93 17.27 15.96
CA VAL A 315 -21.70 16.79 16.58
C VAL A 315 -20.55 16.98 15.59
N HIS A 316 -19.77 18.04 15.79
CA HIS A 316 -18.51 18.28 15.08
C HIS A 316 -17.45 17.23 15.47
N ARG A 317 -17.57 16.00 14.96
CA ARG A 317 -16.42 15.09 14.87
C ARG A 317 -15.55 15.53 13.69
N PRO A 318 -14.21 15.54 13.82
CA PRO A 318 -13.35 15.82 12.68
C PRO A 318 -13.51 14.70 11.65
N CYS A 319 -14.23 14.98 10.57
CA CYS A 319 -14.31 14.09 9.41
C CYS A 319 -12.98 14.12 8.66
N TRP A 320 -12.62 12.98 8.08
CA TRP A 320 -11.54 12.91 7.10
C TRP A 320 -11.86 13.81 5.91
N ILE A 321 -10.80 14.32 5.27
CA ILE A 321 -10.88 15.30 4.20
C ILE A 321 -10.23 14.69 2.97
N MET A 322 -10.88 14.83 1.81
CA MET A 322 -10.24 14.67 0.51
C MET A 322 -9.54 15.97 0.14
N ALA A 323 -8.21 15.93 0.03
CA ALA A 323 -7.41 17.03 -0.52
C ALA A 323 -7.15 16.79 -2.00
N ASP A 324 -7.38 17.85 -2.78
CA ASP A 324 -7.01 17.97 -4.17
C ASP A 324 -5.50 18.30 -4.24
N ILE A 325 -4.62 17.30 -4.20
CA ILE A 325 -3.15 17.46 -4.20
C ILE A 325 -2.60 17.75 -5.60
N ASN A 326 -3.42 17.53 -6.63
CA ASN A 326 -3.06 17.81 -8.02
C ASN A 326 -3.97 18.85 -8.70
N PRO A 327 -4.00 20.12 -8.22
CA PRO A 327 -4.92 21.13 -8.73
C PRO A 327 -4.68 21.54 -10.18
N ALA A 328 -3.48 21.32 -10.73
CA ALA A 328 -3.09 21.67 -12.09
C ALA A 328 -3.74 20.75 -13.14
N ILE A 329 -3.90 19.47 -12.80
CA ILE A 329 -4.51 18.49 -13.71
C ILE A 329 -6.01 18.72 -13.90
N TYR A 330 -6.69 19.41 -12.98
CA TYR A 330 -8.13 19.63 -13.10
C TYR A 330 -8.56 20.40 -14.35
N SER A 331 -7.76 21.34 -14.87
CA SER A 331 -8.06 21.99 -16.15
C SER A 331 -7.94 21.01 -17.31
N THR A 332 -6.87 20.22 -17.34
CA THR A 332 -6.63 19.24 -18.40
C THR A 332 -7.66 18.11 -18.39
N VAL A 333 -8.04 17.65 -17.20
CA VAL A 333 -9.08 16.64 -17.02
C VAL A 333 -10.44 17.19 -17.43
N LYS A 334 -10.76 18.43 -17.06
CA LYS A 334 -12.01 19.07 -17.49
C LYS A 334 -12.08 19.15 -19.02
N ASP A 335 -11.01 19.54 -19.68
CA ASP A 335 -10.95 19.61 -21.15
C ASP A 335 -11.07 18.20 -21.78
N LYS A 336 -10.37 17.18 -21.25
CA LYS A 336 -10.51 15.78 -21.69
C LYS A 336 -11.94 15.27 -21.55
N LEU A 337 -12.62 15.63 -20.47
CA LEU A 337 -14.01 15.25 -20.21
C LEU A 337 -15.00 15.97 -21.11
N GLU A 338 -14.78 17.27 -21.38
CA GLU A 338 -15.58 18.05 -22.33
C GLU A 338 -15.42 17.54 -23.77
N LEU A 339 -14.22 17.04 -24.13
CA LEU A 339 -13.96 16.41 -25.45
C LEU A 339 -14.56 15.00 -25.58
N ASN A 340 -14.67 14.25 -24.48
CA ASN A 340 -15.22 12.89 -24.46
C ASN A 340 -16.75 12.85 -24.31
N SER A 341 -17.43 14.01 -24.24
CA SER A 341 -18.89 14.08 -24.06
C SER A 341 -19.69 13.47 -25.22
N ASP A 342 -19.09 13.32 -26.40
CA ASP A 342 -19.72 12.73 -27.59
C ASP A 342 -19.55 11.21 -27.67
N HIS A 343 -18.74 10.60 -26.80
CA HIS A 343 -18.63 9.15 -26.65
C HIS A 343 -18.98 8.79 -25.21
N GLY A 344 -20.27 8.94 -24.88
CA GLY A 344 -20.84 8.27 -23.73
C GLY A 344 -20.65 6.77 -23.90
N ILE A 345 -19.54 6.22 -23.38
CA ILE A 345 -19.52 4.83 -22.92
C ILE A 345 -20.40 4.83 -21.68
N ILE A 346 -21.69 4.81 -21.95
CA ILE A 346 -22.73 4.42 -21.02
C ILE A 346 -22.41 2.95 -20.73
N PHE A 347 -21.75 2.66 -19.60
CA PHE A 347 -22.12 1.43 -18.92
C PHE A 347 -23.60 1.60 -18.62
N GLU A 348 -24.45 0.90 -19.36
CA GLU A 348 -25.88 0.88 -19.14
C GLU A 348 -26.09 0.60 -17.67
N THR A 349 -26.45 1.67 -16.97
CA THR A 349 -27.03 1.60 -15.65
C THR A 349 -28.31 0.82 -15.87
N ARG A 350 -28.30 -0.48 -15.59
CA ARG A 350 -29.53 -1.23 -15.37
C ARG A 350 -30.12 -0.72 -14.05
N LEU A 351 -30.73 0.45 -14.16
CA LEU A 351 -31.63 1.06 -13.20
C LEU A 351 -32.89 0.20 -13.12
N GLU A 352 -32.80 -0.95 -12.47
CA GLU A 352 -33.95 -1.62 -11.88
C GLU A 352 -33.55 -2.15 -10.49
N GLY A 353 -33.53 -1.23 -9.53
CA GLY A 353 -33.79 -1.44 -8.10
C GLY A 353 -33.07 -2.58 -7.37
N HIS A 354 -31.77 -2.45 -7.05
CA HIS A 354 -31.07 -3.34 -6.10
C HIS A 354 -30.02 -2.55 -5.30
N ARG A 355 -30.15 -2.54 -3.96
CA ARG A 355 -29.30 -3.18 -2.93
C ARG A 355 -27.86 -2.66 -2.83
N TRP A 356 -27.33 -2.63 -1.61
CA TRP A 356 -26.00 -2.16 -1.21
C TRP A 356 -24.80 -2.88 -1.89
N ASP A 357 -25.02 -3.67 -2.94
CA ASP A 357 -24.22 -4.85 -3.28
C ASP A 357 -23.11 -4.57 -4.33
N GLU A 358 -23.12 -3.44 -5.05
CA GLU A 358 -22.15 -3.14 -6.13
C GLU A 358 -21.15 -2.01 -5.83
N HIS A 359 -21.08 -1.54 -4.57
CA HIS A 359 -20.60 -0.19 -4.29
C HIS A 359 -19.50 -0.06 -3.22
N ILE A 360 -19.01 -1.15 -2.62
CA ILE A 360 -18.00 -1.08 -1.56
C ILE A 360 -16.63 -1.54 -2.09
N LYS A 361 -15.61 -0.67 -1.98
CA LYS A 361 -14.21 -0.98 -2.27
C LYS A 361 -13.35 -0.90 -1.00
N ILE A 362 -12.54 -1.92 -0.71
CA ILE A 362 -11.48 -1.93 0.29
C ILE A 362 -10.46 -0.84 -0.08
N LEU A 363 -10.11 0.01 0.89
CA LEU A 363 -9.09 1.04 0.77
C LEU A 363 -7.71 0.59 1.28
N GLY A 364 -7.69 -0.22 2.35
CA GLY A 364 -6.45 -0.59 3.01
C GLY A 364 -6.63 -1.02 4.45
N PHE A 365 -5.59 -1.59 5.03
CA PHE A 365 -5.51 -1.83 6.47
C PHE A 365 -4.89 -0.65 7.20
N HIS A 366 -5.27 -0.43 8.46
CA HIS A 366 -4.50 0.43 9.35
C HIS A 366 -3.19 -0.28 9.72
N PRO A 367 -2.00 0.32 9.49
CA PRO A 367 -0.72 -0.37 9.68
C PRO A 367 -0.39 -0.78 11.12
N TYR A 368 -1.06 -0.18 12.11
CA TYR A 368 -0.78 -0.36 13.56
C TYR A 368 -2.00 -0.71 14.40
N LYS A 369 -3.16 -0.97 13.78
CA LYS A 369 -4.43 -1.24 14.49
C LYS A 369 -5.24 -2.23 13.69
N GLU A 370 -6.07 -3.04 14.34
CA GLU A 370 -6.99 -4.00 13.72
C GLU A 370 -8.20 -3.30 13.07
N ILE A 371 -7.94 -2.46 12.07
CA ILE A 371 -8.93 -1.69 11.32
C ILE A 371 -8.70 -1.91 9.83
N ILE A 372 -9.79 -2.14 9.10
CA ILE A 372 -9.81 -2.13 7.63
C ILE A 372 -10.71 -1.00 7.15
N TYR A 373 -10.29 -0.33 6.09
CA TYR A 373 -10.96 0.85 5.54
C TYR A 373 -11.71 0.50 4.27
N PHE A 374 -12.86 1.13 4.08
CA PHE A 374 -13.72 0.94 2.91
C PHE A 374 -14.15 2.28 2.32
N SER A 375 -14.43 2.28 1.04
CA SER A 375 -15.07 3.35 0.29
C SER A 375 -16.39 2.85 -0.27
N GLU A 376 -17.48 3.54 0.03
CA GLU A 376 -18.77 3.35 -0.63
C GLU A 376 -18.87 4.32 -1.80
N THR A 377 -18.88 3.82 -3.04
CA THR A 377 -19.06 4.58 -4.29
C THR A 377 -18.16 5.81 -4.43
N LEU A 378 -16.98 5.82 -3.79
CA LEU A 378 -16.12 7.01 -3.66
C LEU A 378 -16.83 8.23 -3.04
N ASN A 379 -18.00 8.01 -2.46
CA ASN A 379 -18.81 9.03 -1.81
C ASN A 379 -18.42 9.16 -0.36
N ARG A 380 -18.21 8.02 0.31
CA ARG A 380 -18.02 8.00 1.76
C ARG A 380 -17.00 6.95 2.18
N GLY A 381 -16.15 7.34 3.12
CA GLY A 381 -15.15 6.46 3.72
C GLY A 381 -15.66 5.87 5.03
N TYR A 382 -15.33 4.61 5.28
CA TYR A 382 -15.64 3.92 6.53
C TYR A 382 -14.39 3.25 7.11
N ALA A 383 -14.31 3.21 8.43
CA ALA A 383 -13.36 2.39 9.18
C ALA A 383 -14.11 1.27 9.88
N TYR A 384 -13.73 0.03 9.60
CA TYR A 384 -14.28 -1.14 10.26
C TYR A 384 -13.26 -1.72 11.24
N HIS A 385 -13.63 -1.71 12.52
CA HIS A 385 -12.81 -2.21 13.62
C HIS A 385 -13.03 -3.72 13.73
N LEU A 386 -12.04 -4.51 13.34
CA LEU A 386 -12.15 -5.98 13.18
C LEU A 386 -12.47 -6.70 14.50
N ASP A 387 -11.92 -6.21 15.61
CA ASP A 387 -12.11 -6.80 16.93
C ASP A 387 -13.44 -6.37 17.59
N GLU A 388 -13.91 -5.14 17.31
CA GLU A 388 -15.14 -4.58 17.90
C GLU A 388 -16.40 -4.87 17.05
N LEU A 389 -16.23 -5.36 15.82
CA LEU A 389 -17.30 -5.52 14.83
C LEU A 389 -18.09 -4.23 14.60
N LYS A 390 -17.38 -3.11 14.58
CA LYS A 390 -17.97 -1.77 14.57
C LYS A 390 -17.55 -0.99 13.34
N LEU A 391 -18.53 -0.36 12.70
CA LEU A 391 -18.31 0.55 11.58
C LEU A 391 -18.32 2.01 12.06
N GLU A 392 -17.30 2.74 11.68
CA GLU A 392 -17.13 4.17 11.92
C GLU A 392 -17.16 4.92 10.58
N ASP A 393 -17.92 6.01 10.55
CA ASP A 393 -18.02 6.90 9.40
C ASP A 393 -16.88 7.92 9.40
N LEU A 394 -16.10 7.96 8.31
CA LEU A 394 -14.97 8.87 8.15
C LEU A 394 -15.35 10.15 7.42
N GLY A 395 -16.47 10.16 6.70
CA GLY A 395 -16.95 11.31 5.95
C GLY A 395 -16.73 11.24 4.44
N ASN A 396 -16.84 12.39 3.78
CA ASN A 396 -16.92 12.51 2.33
C ASN A 396 -15.56 12.23 1.65
N MET A 397 -15.58 11.36 0.64
CA MET A 397 -14.42 11.00 -0.18
C MET A 397 -14.44 11.65 -1.58
N ARG A 398 -15.42 12.49 -1.91
CA ARG A 398 -15.45 13.16 -3.21
C ARG A 398 -14.37 14.24 -3.31
N PRO A 399 -13.54 14.24 -4.36
CA PRO A 399 -12.64 15.37 -4.65
C PRO A 399 -13.47 16.63 -4.91
N LYS A 400 -13.06 17.77 -4.35
CA LYS A 400 -13.94 18.97 -4.28
C LYS A 400 -14.22 19.56 -5.66
N ARG A 401 -13.27 19.42 -6.58
CA ARG A 401 -13.30 19.98 -7.93
C ARG A 401 -13.87 19.02 -8.98
N LEU A 402 -14.30 17.81 -8.59
CA LEU A 402 -14.84 16.77 -9.48
C LEU A 402 -16.31 16.40 -9.19
N ASN A 403 -17.06 17.30 -8.53
CA ASN A 403 -18.44 17.04 -8.12
C ASN A 403 -19.39 16.56 -9.25
N ASP A 404 -19.07 16.85 -10.51
CA ASP A 404 -19.90 16.51 -11.68
C ASP A 404 -19.43 15.24 -12.43
N CYS A 405 -18.36 14.57 -12.02
CA CYS A 405 -17.81 13.40 -12.71
C CYS A 405 -18.28 12.09 -12.07
N TYR A 406 -19.47 11.64 -12.46
CA TYR A 406 -20.23 10.61 -11.75
C TYR A 406 -19.81 9.13 -11.96
N ASN A 407 -18.74 8.82 -12.71
CA ASN A 407 -18.46 7.43 -13.13
C ASN A 407 -17.01 6.96 -12.93
N LYS A 408 -16.22 7.63 -12.09
CA LYS A 408 -14.79 7.30 -11.98
C LYS A 408 -14.56 6.24 -10.95
N GLU A 409 -13.97 5.12 -11.35
CA GLU A 409 -13.63 4.04 -10.44
C GLU A 409 -12.33 4.31 -9.70
N LEU A 410 -12.29 3.90 -8.42
CA LEU A 410 -11.04 3.80 -7.65
C LEU A 410 -10.20 2.70 -8.30
N GLU A 411 -9.00 3.07 -8.77
CA GLU A 411 -8.02 2.13 -9.30
C GLU A 411 -7.28 1.49 -8.13
N ARG A 412 -6.66 2.32 -7.29
CA ARG A 412 -5.80 1.87 -6.19
C ARG A 412 -5.80 2.83 -5.02
N SER A 413 -5.62 2.29 -3.82
CA SER A 413 -5.53 3.08 -2.59
C SER A 413 -4.39 2.56 -1.71
N ILE A 414 -3.52 3.44 -1.25
CA ILE A 414 -2.29 3.07 -0.56
C ILE A 414 -2.21 3.81 0.79
N PRO A 415 -2.10 3.11 1.94
CA PRO A 415 -1.96 3.77 3.23
C PRO A 415 -0.62 4.51 3.32
N TYR A 416 -0.67 5.78 3.70
CA TYR A 416 0.51 6.63 3.86
C TYR A 416 0.86 6.85 5.33
N THR A 417 2.12 6.55 5.66
CA THR A 417 2.70 6.73 7.00
C THR A 417 3.91 7.67 6.90
N PRO A 418 3.78 8.95 7.31
CA PRO A 418 4.86 9.93 7.17
C PRO A 418 6.15 9.50 7.85
N CYS A 419 7.29 9.84 7.26
CA CYS A 419 8.61 9.64 7.83
C CYS A 419 9.50 10.86 7.50
N LEU A 420 10.15 11.46 8.49
CA LEU A 420 11.05 12.61 8.31
C LEU A 420 12.47 12.18 7.92
N LEU A 421 12.73 10.87 7.80
CA LEU A 421 13.95 10.36 7.22
C LEU A 421 13.77 10.33 5.69
N GLY A 422 14.51 11.22 5.03
CA GLY A 422 14.41 11.47 3.59
C GLY A 422 15.28 10.54 2.74
N PRO A 423 14.99 10.50 1.42
CA PRO A 423 15.80 9.83 0.41
C PRO A 423 17.16 10.50 0.19
#